data_AF-A0ABC8TWV5-F1
#
_entry.id   AF-A0ABC8TWV5-F1
#
_cell.length_a   1.000
_cell.length_b   1.000
_cell.length_c   1.000
_cell.angle_alpha   90.00
_cell.angle_beta   90.00
_cell.angle_gamma   90.00
#
_symmetry.space_group_name_H-M   'P 1'
#
loop_
_entity.id
_entity.type
_entity.pdbx_description
1 polymer ?
#
loop_
_entity_poly.entity_id
_entity_poly.type
_entity_poly.pdbx_seq_one_letter_code
_entity_poly.pdbx_strand_id
1 'polypeptide(L)'
;MKKMAQKGSNYVPVGRRGIFGGVILNMHMHWKKHETVKVICKPCKPGQVHEYANEIARLSGGIPIQMIGDDTIIFYRGKNYVQPEVMSPIDTLSKKRALEKSKYEQSLESVRRFIAIAEKELELYYRHIALYGDPNNRNPNSILGSPRKGSDKPKKVELLRKRH
;
A
#
# COMPACT_ATOMS: atom_id res chain seq x y z
N MET A 1 5.54 -5.07 -28.57
CA MET A 1 5.60 -6.54 -28.67
C MET A 1 6.75 -7.07 -27.82
N LYS A 2 6.51 -7.65 -26.63
CA LYS A 2 7.55 -8.32 -25.81
C LYS A 2 7.02 -9.55 -25.03
N LYS A 3 5.86 -10.10 -25.41
CA LYS A 3 5.23 -11.22 -24.67
C LYS A 3 5.78 -12.61 -25.06
N MET A 4 6.51 -12.73 -26.17
CA MET A 4 6.88 -14.03 -26.73
C MET A 4 8.31 -14.52 -26.36
N ALA A 5 9.15 -13.66 -25.77
CA ALA A 5 10.56 -13.98 -25.52
C ALA A 5 10.83 -14.81 -24.25
N GLN A 6 9.79 -15.19 -23.48
CA GLN A 6 9.97 -15.96 -22.23
C GLN A 6 9.29 -17.33 -22.26
N LYS A 7 9.03 -17.86 -23.46
CA LYS A 7 8.50 -19.21 -23.67
C LYS A 7 9.62 -20.21 -23.31
N GLY A 8 9.76 -20.52 -22.01
CA GLY A 8 10.81 -21.41 -21.49
C GLY A 8 11.56 -20.89 -20.26
N SER A 9 11.31 -19.66 -19.81
CA SER A 9 11.89 -19.16 -18.56
C SER A 9 11.04 -19.63 -17.37
N ASN A 10 11.71 -20.01 -16.28
CA ASN A 10 11.12 -20.51 -15.05
C ASN A 10 10.66 -19.36 -14.14
N TYR A 11 9.65 -18.61 -14.60
CA TYR A 11 9.16 -17.43 -13.88
C TYR A 11 7.64 -17.27 -13.98
N VAL A 12 7.06 -16.65 -12.95
CA VAL A 12 5.62 -16.41 -12.83
C VAL A 12 5.39 -14.91 -12.62
N PRO A 13 4.76 -14.21 -13.59
CA PRO A 13 4.47 -12.79 -13.44
C PRO A 13 3.21 -12.58 -12.59
N VAL A 14 3.35 -11.77 -11.54
CA VAL A 14 2.26 -11.27 -10.70
C VAL A 14 1.99 -9.83 -11.08
N GLY A 15 0.81 -9.59 -11.66
CA GLY A 15 0.39 -8.27 -12.14
C GLY A 15 -0.45 -7.49 -11.12
N ARG A 16 -1.17 -6.47 -11.61
CA ARG A 16 -2.15 -5.67 -10.83
C ARG A 16 -3.10 -6.51 -9.96
N ARG A 17 -3.49 -7.71 -10.41
CA ARG A 17 -4.43 -8.59 -9.68
C ARG A 17 -3.85 -9.19 -8.41
N GLY A 18 -2.53 -9.11 -8.20
CA GLY A 18 -1.86 -9.77 -7.08
C GLY A 18 -1.93 -11.29 -7.19
N ILE A 19 -1.90 -11.95 -6.04
CA ILE A 19 -1.92 -13.41 -5.90
C ILE A 19 -3.35 -13.92 -6.00
N PHE A 20 -3.58 -14.88 -6.88
CA PHE A 20 -4.86 -15.55 -7.08
C PHE A 20 -4.60 -16.98 -7.58
N GLY A 21 -5.63 -17.82 -7.66
CA GLY A 21 -5.46 -19.25 -7.93
C GLY A 21 -4.65 -19.58 -9.18
N GLY A 22 -4.78 -18.77 -10.24
CA GLY A 22 -4.00 -18.95 -11.48
C GLY A 22 -2.49 -18.73 -11.32
N VAL A 23 -2.06 -17.93 -10.35
CA VAL A 23 -0.62 -17.75 -10.04
C VAL A 23 -0.07 -19.02 -9.41
N ILE A 24 -0.77 -19.56 -8.41
CA ILE A 24 -0.39 -20.78 -7.69
C ILE A 24 -0.38 -21.99 -8.63
N LEU A 25 -1.43 -22.12 -9.45
CA LEU A 25 -1.50 -23.12 -10.52
C LEU A 25 -0.28 -23.02 -11.44
N ASN A 26 0.09 -21.81 -11.86
CA ASN A 26 1.23 -21.61 -12.75
C ASN A 26 2.55 -21.99 -12.08
N MET A 27 2.72 -21.68 -10.79
CA MET A 27 3.89 -22.12 -10.01
C MET A 27 4.03 -23.64 -10.00
N HIS A 28 2.95 -24.36 -9.69
CA HIS A 28 2.97 -25.82 -9.68
C HIS A 28 3.26 -26.43 -11.07
N MET A 29 2.85 -25.77 -12.16
CA MET A 29 3.20 -26.18 -13.53
C MET A 29 4.69 -26.05 -13.80
N HIS A 30 5.34 -24.95 -13.35
CA HIS A 30 6.79 -24.80 -13.43
C HIS A 30 7.53 -25.84 -12.58
N TRP A 31 7.02 -26.13 -11.38
CA TRP A 31 7.61 -27.11 -10.49
C TRP A 31 7.55 -28.56 -10.97
N LYS A 32 6.80 -28.87 -12.03
CA LYS A 32 6.88 -30.20 -12.67
C LYS A 32 8.24 -30.45 -13.33
N LYS A 33 8.89 -29.39 -13.82
CA LYS A 33 10.13 -29.48 -14.60
C LYS A 33 11.32 -28.80 -13.93
N HIS A 34 11.08 -27.88 -13.02
CA HIS A 34 12.12 -27.10 -12.37
C HIS A 34 11.96 -27.13 -10.87
N GLU A 35 13.07 -27.11 -10.14
CA GLU A 35 13.03 -27.14 -8.68
C GLU A 35 12.68 -25.80 -8.06
N THR A 36 13.10 -24.72 -8.72
CA THR A 36 12.82 -23.36 -8.30
C THR A 36 11.76 -22.73 -9.19
N VAL A 37 11.30 -21.52 -8.86
CA VAL A 37 10.53 -20.65 -9.76
C VAL A 37 10.75 -19.20 -9.35
N LYS A 38 10.92 -18.30 -10.32
CA LYS A 38 11.08 -16.87 -10.07
C LYS A 38 9.72 -16.16 -10.18
N VAL A 39 9.18 -15.67 -9.08
CA VAL A 39 7.95 -14.87 -9.08
C VAL A 39 8.32 -13.40 -9.22
N ILE A 40 7.76 -12.71 -10.23
CA ILE A 40 8.03 -11.30 -10.52
C ILE A 40 6.76 -10.49 -10.33
N CYS A 41 6.72 -9.65 -9.30
CA CYS A 41 5.60 -8.83 -8.85
C CYS A 41 5.69 -7.42 -9.42
N LYS A 42 4.93 -7.10 -10.48
CA LYS A 42 4.89 -5.75 -11.07
C LYS A 42 3.47 -5.31 -11.44
N PRO A 43 3.00 -4.13 -10.99
CA PRO A 43 3.63 -3.23 -10.02
C PRO A 43 3.55 -3.80 -8.59
N CYS A 44 4.56 -3.53 -7.77
CA CYS A 44 4.59 -3.91 -6.34
C CYS A 44 4.93 -2.66 -5.51
N LYS A 45 4.19 -2.42 -4.43
CA LYS A 45 4.52 -1.35 -3.47
C LYS A 45 5.71 -1.81 -2.61
N PRO A 46 6.55 -0.90 -2.09
CA PRO A 46 7.57 -1.26 -1.09
C PRO A 46 6.94 -2.04 0.07
N GLY A 47 7.58 -3.15 0.48
CA GLY A 47 7.07 -4.03 1.54
C GLY A 47 6.04 -5.07 1.09
N GLN A 48 5.25 -4.82 0.04
CA GLN A 48 4.21 -5.74 -0.44
C GLN A 48 4.78 -7.08 -0.96
N VAL A 49 6.04 -7.09 -1.41
CA VAL A 49 6.73 -8.33 -1.82
C VAL A 49 6.81 -9.36 -0.69
N HIS A 50 6.94 -8.92 0.56
CA HIS A 50 6.98 -9.82 1.73
C HIS A 50 5.61 -10.43 2.01
N GLU A 51 4.54 -9.63 1.90
CA GLU A 51 3.16 -10.11 2.01
C GLU A 51 2.85 -11.17 0.93
N TYR A 52 3.26 -10.90 -0.32
CA TYR A 52 3.14 -11.85 -1.41
C TYR A 52 3.98 -13.11 -1.16
N ALA A 53 5.18 -12.98 -0.62
CA ALA A 53 6.02 -14.14 -0.30
C ALA A 53 5.31 -15.06 0.71
N ASN A 54 4.78 -14.50 1.80
CA ASN A 54 4.06 -15.24 2.83
C ASN A 54 2.78 -15.89 2.28
N GLU A 55 2.00 -15.16 1.50
CA GLU A 55 0.74 -15.68 0.95
C GLU A 55 0.98 -16.79 -0.09
N ILE A 56 2.00 -16.63 -0.94
CA ILE A 56 2.39 -17.69 -1.89
C ILE A 56 2.90 -18.91 -1.13
N ALA A 57 3.75 -18.75 -0.11
CA ALA A 57 4.25 -19.87 0.70
C ALA A 57 3.10 -20.64 1.35
N ARG A 58 2.12 -19.92 1.93
CA ARG A 58 0.92 -20.48 2.54
C ARG A 58 0.06 -21.26 1.54
N LEU A 59 -0.16 -20.71 0.34
CA LEU A 59 -1.05 -21.29 -0.67
C LEU A 59 -0.41 -22.44 -1.46
N SER A 60 0.89 -22.36 -1.73
CA SER A 60 1.60 -23.31 -2.59
C SER A 60 2.42 -24.36 -1.84
N GLY A 61 2.72 -24.12 -0.55
CA GLY A 61 3.69 -24.89 0.23
C GLY A 61 5.15 -24.69 -0.18
N GLY A 62 5.41 -23.79 -1.15
CA GLY A 62 6.76 -23.46 -1.59
C GLY A 62 7.55 -22.67 -0.55
N ILE A 63 8.87 -22.85 -0.56
CA ILE A 63 9.80 -22.21 0.36
C ILE A 63 10.43 -21.00 -0.33
N PRO A 64 10.23 -19.76 0.15
CA PRO A 64 10.93 -18.60 -0.37
C PRO A 64 12.41 -18.70 0.00
N ILE A 65 13.29 -18.73 -1.00
CA ILE A 65 14.75 -18.88 -0.78
C ILE A 65 15.51 -17.56 -0.91
N GLN A 66 15.01 -16.64 -1.74
CA GLN A 66 15.66 -15.36 -1.98
C GLN A 66 14.65 -14.32 -2.43
N MET A 67 14.81 -13.08 -1.95
CA MET A 67 14.14 -11.90 -2.49
C MET A 67 15.19 -11.03 -3.16
N ILE A 68 14.89 -10.52 -4.36
CA ILE A 68 15.78 -9.69 -5.16
C ILE A 68 15.07 -8.35 -5.39
N GLY A 69 15.60 -7.28 -4.81
CA GLY A 69 14.95 -5.97 -4.81
C GLY A 69 13.58 -6.00 -4.14
N ASP A 70 12.66 -5.16 -4.62
CA ASP A 70 11.31 -5.01 -4.07
C ASP A 70 10.23 -5.70 -4.92
N ASP A 71 10.61 -6.50 -5.93
CA ASP A 71 9.69 -7.02 -6.92
C ASP A 71 9.84 -8.52 -7.24
N THR A 72 10.92 -9.18 -6.82
CA THR A 72 11.22 -10.53 -7.28
C THR A 72 11.46 -11.48 -6.11
N ILE A 73 10.82 -12.65 -6.15
CA ILE A 73 10.97 -13.70 -5.14
C ILE A 73 11.33 -15.00 -5.86
N ILE A 74 12.34 -15.71 -5.37
CA ILE A 74 12.66 -17.06 -5.82
C ILE A 74 12.09 -18.05 -4.82
N PHE A 75 11.26 -18.98 -5.31
CA PHE A 75 10.72 -20.06 -4.52
C PHE A 75 11.33 -21.39 -4.91
N TYR A 76 11.50 -22.26 -3.91
CA TYR A 76 11.85 -23.67 -4.07
C TYR A 76 10.64 -24.53 -3.73
N ARG A 77 10.41 -25.57 -4.54
CA ARG A 77 9.25 -26.48 -4.39
C ARG A 77 9.35 -27.46 -3.21
N GLY A 78 10.57 -27.73 -2.71
CA GLY A 78 10.86 -28.82 -1.77
C GLY A 78 11.58 -30.01 -2.41
N LYS A 79 12.29 -30.81 -1.59
CA LYS A 79 13.09 -31.96 -2.06
C LYS A 79 12.25 -33.06 -2.70
N ASN A 80 11.07 -33.32 -2.12
CA ASN A 80 10.19 -34.42 -2.50
C ASN A 80 8.87 -33.86 -3.06
N TYR A 81 8.95 -32.94 -4.01
CA TYR A 81 7.76 -32.34 -4.58
C TYR A 81 6.87 -33.37 -5.25
N VAL A 82 5.62 -33.44 -4.81
CA VAL A 82 4.54 -34.19 -5.44
C VAL A 82 3.51 -33.17 -5.90
N GLN A 83 3.04 -33.33 -7.14
CA GLN A 83 2.00 -32.46 -7.66
C GLN A 83 0.73 -32.59 -6.80
N PRO A 84 0.18 -31.50 -6.24
CA PRO A 84 -1.08 -31.55 -5.52
C PRO A 84 -2.22 -31.97 -6.45
N GLU A 85 -3.18 -32.73 -5.91
CA GLU A 85 -4.41 -33.08 -6.63
C GLU A 85 -5.19 -31.80 -6.99
N VAL A 86 -5.29 -30.88 -6.03
CA VAL A 86 -5.86 -29.54 -6.23
C VAL A 86 -4.73 -28.54 -6.46
N MET A 87 -4.47 -28.22 -7.72
CA MET A 87 -3.38 -27.32 -8.14
C MET A 87 -3.62 -25.82 -7.82
N SER A 88 -4.87 -25.44 -7.56
CA SER A 88 -5.27 -24.08 -7.20
C SER A 88 -6.14 -24.17 -5.96
N PRO A 89 -5.64 -23.81 -4.78
CA PRO A 89 -6.40 -23.92 -3.54
C PRO A 89 -7.73 -23.14 -3.59
N ILE A 90 -8.75 -23.69 -2.94
CA ILE A 90 -10.10 -23.08 -2.85
C ILE A 90 -10.05 -21.73 -2.12
N ASP A 91 -9.10 -21.58 -1.19
CA ASP A 91 -8.85 -20.35 -0.43
C ASP A 91 -8.37 -19.17 -1.31
N THR A 92 -8.04 -19.41 -2.57
CA THR A 92 -7.59 -18.36 -3.47
C THR A 92 -8.76 -17.60 -4.11
N LEU A 93 -8.55 -16.32 -4.38
CA LEU A 93 -9.51 -15.54 -5.15
C LEU A 93 -9.59 -16.04 -6.59
N SER A 94 -10.79 -15.97 -7.17
CA SER A 94 -10.96 -16.11 -8.62
C SER A 94 -10.32 -14.92 -9.35
N LYS A 95 -9.94 -15.12 -10.62
CA LYS A 95 -9.31 -14.08 -11.45
C LYS A 95 -10.13 -12.77 -11.51
N LYS A 96 -11.46 -12.88 -11.50
CA LYS A 96 -12.39 -11.74 -11.50
C LYS A 96 -12.36 -11.02 -10.15
N ARG A 97 -12.55 -11.76 -9.05
CA ARG A 97 -12.53 -11.21 -7.68
C ARG A 97 -11.19 -10.56 -7.32
N ALA A 98 -10.08 -11.16 -7.76
CA ALA A 98 -8.75 -10.57 -7.57
C ALA A 98 -8.60 -9.21 -8.28
N LEU A 99 -9.16 -9.07 -9.48
CA LEU A 99 -9.18 -7.77 -10.18
C LEU A 99 -10.08 -6.75 -9.47
N GLU A 100 -11.24 -7.17 -8.97
CA GLU A 100 -12.16 -6.32 -8.22
C GLU A 100 -11.49 -5.82 -6.93
N LYS A 101 -10.91 -6.72 -6.12
CA LYS A 101 -10.13 -6.39 -4.92
C LYS A 101 -9.07 -5.34 -5.20
N SER A 102 -8.29 -5.53 -6.26
CA SER A 102 -7.26 -4.56 -6.68
C SER A 102 -7.83 -3.18 -7.02
N LYS A 103 -8.99 -3.11 -7.70
CA LYS A 103 -9.65 -1.83 -7.99
C LYS A 103 -10.12 -1.14 -6.70
N TYR A 104 -10.73 -1.89 -5.78
CA TYR A 104 -11.18 -1.36 -4.50
C TYR A 104 -10.01 -0.82 -3.66
N GLU A 105 -8.90 -1.55 -3.58
CA GLU A 105 -7.68 -1.10 -2.89
C GLU A 105 -7.11 0.19 -3.51
N GLN A 106 -7.12 0.31 -4.84
CA GLN A 106 -6.69 1.52 -5.53
C GLN A 106 -7.59 2.73 -5.21
N SER A 107 -8.92 2.53 -5.19
CA SER A 107 -9.87 3.57 -4.80
C SER A 107 -9.68 3.97 -3.33
N LEU A 108 -9.49 3.00 -2.44
CA LEU A 108 -9.26 3.24 -1.01
C LEU A 108 -7.98 4.06 -0.76
N GLU A 109 -6.89 3.73 -1.45
CA GLU A 109 -5.65 4.49 -1.39
C GLU A 109 -5.84 5.96 -1.83
N SER A 110 -6.60 6.16 -2.91
CA SER A 110 -6.91 7.50 -3.41
C SER A 110 -7.69 8.31 -2.38
N VAL A 111 -8.71 7.71 -1.77
CA VAL A 111 -9.53 8.37 -0.74
C VAL A 111 -8.70 8.70 0.50
N ARG A 112 -7.86 7.77 0.98
CA ARG A 112 -6.95 8.03 2.12
C ARG A 112 -6.03 9.23 1.87
N ARG A 113 -5.50 9.36 0.64
CA ARG A 113 -4.69 10.52 0.26
C ARG A 113 -5.48 11.83 0.32
N PHE A 114 -6.71 11.85 -0.18
CA PHE A 114 -7.56 13.04 -0.12
C PHE A 114 -7.88 13.46 1.31
N ILE A 115 -8.19 12.48 2.18
CA ILE A 115 -8.42 12.75 3.61
C ILE A 115 -7.18 13.39 4.24
N ALA A 116 -6.00 12.81 4.04
CA ALA A 116 -4.76 13.33 4.62
C ALA A 116 -4.42 14.77 4.15
N ILE A 117 -4.75 15.10 2.90
CA ILE A 117 -4.58 16.46 2.38
C ILE A 117 -5.56 17.42 3.06
N ALA A 118 -6.85 17.05 3.13
CA ALA A 118 -7.89 17.88 3.74
C ALA A 118 -7.63 18.12 5.23
N GLU A 119 -7.15 17.12 5.97
CA GLU A 119 -6.78 17.24 7.39
C GLU A 119 -5.64 18.26 7.58
N LYS A 120 -4.62 18.21 6.72
CA LYS A 120 -3.49 19.16 6.76
C LYS A 120 -3.91 20.58 6.41
N GLU A 121 -4.75 20.75 5.39
CA GLU A 121 -5.29 22.06 5.03
C GLU A 121 -6.11 22.67 6.16
N LEU A 122 -6.93 21.85 6.82
CA LEU A 122 -7.71 22.26 7.98
C LEU A 122 -6.82 22.67 9.16
N GLU A 123 -5.76 21.91 9.45
CA GLU A 123 -4.77 22.25 10.47
C GLU A 123 -4.09 23.60 10.19
N LEU A 124 -3.67 23.82 8.94
CA LEU A 124 -3.04 25.07 8.51
C LEU A 124 -4.00 26.26 8.63
N TYR A 125 -5.28 26.07 8.29
CA TYR A 125 -6.32 27.09 8.44
C TYR A 125 -6.50 27.50 9.91
N TYR A 126 -6.62 26.54 10.83
CA TYR A 126 -6.73 26.85 12.26
C TYR A 126 -5.48 27.54 12.80
N ARG A 127 -4.28 27.12 12.36
CA ARG A 127 -3.04 27.80 12.72
C ARG A 127 -3.01 29.25 12.22
N HIS A 128 -3.52 29.51 11.02
CA HIS A 128 -3.64 30.86 10.49
C HIS A 128 -4.58 31.70 11.35
N ILE A 129 -5.79 31.23 11.63
CA ILE A 129 -6.76 31.94 12.49
C ILE A 129 -6.15 32.24 13.86
N ALA A 130 -5.46 31.29 14.48
CA ALA A 130 -4.85 31.48 15.79
C ALA A 130 -3.77 32.60 15.80
N LEU A 131 -3.02 32.76 14.70
CA LEU A 131 -1.97 33.79 14.58
C LEU A 131 -2.49 35.15 14.13
N TYR A 132 -3.52 35.16 13.29
CA TYR A 132 -3.93 36.32 12.51
C TYR A 132 -5.36 36.80 12.85
N GLY A 133 -6.12 36.02 13.62
CA GLY A 133 -7.55 36.23 13.83
C GLY A 133 -8.38 35.79 12.63
N ASP A 134 -9.70 35.81 12.78
CA ASP A 134 -10.62 35.45 11.70
C ASP A 134 -10.48 36.45 10.54
N PRO A 135 -10.09 36.02 9.33
CA PRO A 135 -9.98 36.90 8.17
C PRO A 135 -11.31 37.54 7.78
N ASN A 136 -12.46 36.93 8.09
CA ASN A 136 -13.78 37.52 7.85
C ASN A 136 -14.12 38.67 8.81
N ASN A 137 -13.37 38.80 9.91
CA ASN A 137 -13.57 39.84 10.92
C ASN A 137 -12.57 41.01 10.74
N ARG A 138 -11.70 40.94 9.73
CA ARG A 138 -10.73 41.99 9.41
C ARG A 138 -11.38 43.05 8.53
N ASN A 139 -11.57 44.24 9.07
CA ASN A 139 -11.94 45.40 8.27
C ASN A 139 -10.77 45.74 7.32
N PRO A 140 -10.92 45.72 5.98
CA PRO A 140 -9.82 45.95 5.04
C PRO A 140 -9.10 47.29 5.24
N ASN A 141 -9.75 48.26 5.90
CA ASN A 141 -9.19 49.57 6.20
C ASN A 141 -8.16 49.59 7.36
N SER A 142 -7.99 48.51 8.13
CA SER A 142 -7.06 48.50 9.28
C SER A 142 -5.61 48.12 8.94
N ILE A 143 -5.32 47.69 7.71
CA ILE A 143 -3.97 47.27 7.29
C ILE A 143 -3.05 48.48 7.04
N LEU A 144 -3.61 49.69 6.87
CA LEU A 144 -2.87 50.95 6.69
C LEU A 144 -2.65 51.75 7.98
N GLY A 145 -2.85 51.15 9.16
CA GLY A 145 -2.61 51.81 10.45
C GLY A 145 -1.12 51.83 10.80
N SER A 146 -0.52 53.03 10.82
CA SER A 146 0.83 53.35 11.32
C SER A 146 1.22 52.64 12.63
N PRO A 147 2.54 52.48 12.92
CA PRO A 147 3.01 51.62 14.01
C PRO A 147 2.47 52.06 15.37
N ARG A 148 1.66 51.22 16.03
CA ARG A 148 1.25 51.44 17.42
C ARG A 148 2.39 51.04 18.36
N LYS A 149 3.00 52.06 18.98
CA LYS A 149 3.90 51.92 20.14
C LYS A 149 3.20 51.20 21.29
N GLY A 150 3.85 50.14 21.80
CA GLY A 150 4.11 49.92 23.22
C GLY A 150 2.96 49.50 24.15
N SER A 151 3.29 48.49 24.96
CA SER A 151 2.69 48.02 26.22
C SER A 151 1.27 47.43 26.19
N ASP A 152 1.18 46.11 26.37
CA ASP A 152 0.44 45.56 27.51
C ASP A 152 0.84 44.10 27.85
N LYS A 153 0.90 43.83 29.16
CA LYS A 153 1.43 42.62 29.81
C LYS A 153 0.52 41.38 29.64
N PRO A 154 1.04 40.14 29.71
CA PRO A 154 0.24 38.93 29.55
C PRO A 154 -0.58 38.60 30.81
N LYS A 155 -1.89 38.37 30.67
CA LYS A 155 -2.75 37.81 31.72
C LYS A 155 -2.70 36.28 31.69
N LYS A 156 -2.41 35.68 32.84
CA LYS A 156 -2.32 34.25 33.12
C LYS A 156 -3.72 33.63 33.13
N VAL A 157 -3.97 32.60 32.32
CA VAL A 157 -5.25 31.84 32.33
C VAL A 157 -5.06 30.60 33.20
N GLU A 158 -5.83 30.52 34.29
CA GLU A 158 -5.84 29.44 35.26
C GLU A 158 -6.77 28.31 34.78
N LEU A 159 -6.23 27.09 34.71
CA LEU A 159 -6.89 25.91 34.17
C LEU A 159 -7.62 25.17 35.31
N LEU A 160 -8.94 25.33 35.38
CA LEU A 160 -9.81 24.57 36.27
C LEU A 160 -9.96 23.14 35.76
N ARG A 161 -9.21 22.21 36.38
CA ARG A 161 -9.54 20.77 36.37
C ARG A 161 -10.78 20.55 37.23
N LYS A 162 -11.86 20.03 36.66
CA LYS A 162 -12.85 19.24 37.41
C LYS A 162 -12.96 17.86 36.79
N ARG A 163 -12.51 16.87 37.56
CA ARG A 163 -12.95 15.47 37.52
C ARG A 163 -14.42 15.42 37.90
N HIS A 164 -15.20 14.57 37.23
CA HIS A 164 -15.98 13.50 37.84
C HIS A 164 -16.38 12.50 36.76
#